data_AF-A0A6N7SNW5-F1
#
_entry.id   AF-A0A6N7SNW5-F1
#
_cell.length_a   1.000
_cell.length_b   1.000
_cell.length_c   1.000
_cell.angle_alpha   90.00
_cell.angle_beta   90.00
_cell.angle_gamma   90.00
#
_symmetry.space_group_name_H-M   'P 1'
#
loop_
_entity.id
_entity.type
_entity.pdbx_description
1 polymer ?
#
loop_
_entity_poly.entity_id
_entity_poly.type
_entity_poly.pdbx_seq_one_letter_code
_entity_poly.pdbx_strand_id
1 'polypeptide(L)'
;MESRVKRSRKFRGTGEGKAYPKLLGKHAHRRIAEAILGRPLKKGEVVHHIDGNKLNNDPANLEVLPSQSEHCKVHGFGKKKGR
;
A
#
# COMPACT_ATOMS: atom_id res chain seq x y z
N MET A 1 -20.72 15.44 6.23
CA MET A 1 -19.92 14.19 6.23
C MET A 1 -20.48 13.10 5.32
N GLU A 2 -21.80 12.93 5.24
CA GLU A 2 -22.48 11.86 4.48
C GLU A 2 -22.20 11.82 2.97
N SER A 3 -21.95 12.97 2.34
CA SER A 3 -21.69 13.07 0.90
C SER A 3 -20.40 12.36 0.46
N ARG A 4 -19.35 12.37 1.29
CA ARG A 4 -18.09 11.64 1.04
C ARG A 4 -18.28 10.13 1.14
N VAL A 5 -19.08 9.67 2.09
CA VAL A 5 -19.33 8.23 2.30
C VAL A 5 -20.17 7.66 1.16
N LYS A 6 -21.24 8.35 0.75
CA LYS A 6 -22.09 7.96 -0.40
C LYS A 6 -21.29 7.87 -1.70
N ARG A 7 -20.48 8.90 -2.00
CA ARG A 7 -19.60 8.90 -3.19
C ARG A 7 -18.58 7.76 -3.13
N SER A 8 -17.95 7.53 -1.97
CA SER A 8 -17.00 6.43 -1.81
C SER A 8 -17.62 5.05 -2.02
N ARG A 9 -18.86 4.81 -1.57
CA ARG A 9 -19.56 3.54 -1.81
C ARG A 9 -19.87 3.33 -3.30
N LYS A 10 -20.32 4.38 -4.01
CA LYS A 10 -20.71 4.28 -5.42
C LYS A 10 -19.57 3.87 -6.37
N PHE A 11 -18.33 4.27 -6.06
CA PHE A 11 -17.17 4.06 -6.93
C PHE A 11 -16.16 3.02 -6.40
N ARG A 12 -16.45 2.33 -5.30
CA ARG A 12 -15.59 1.26 -4.78
C ARG A 12 -15.75 0.00 -5.64
N GLY A 13 -14.64 -0.56 -6.11
CA GLY A 13 -14.64 -1.83 -6.87
C GLY A 13 -15.03 -1.72 -8.34
N THR A 14 -15.34 -0.52 -8.85
CA THR A 14 -15.76 -0.30 -10.25
C THR A 14 -14.60 0.04 -11.19
N GLY A 15 -13.37 0.20 -10.67
CA GLY A 15 -12.18 0.51 -11.45
C GLY A 15 -11.41 -0.75 -11.83
N GLU A 16 -10.50 -0.65 -12.80
CA GLU A 16 -9.65 -1.75 -13.31
C GLU A 16 -8.66 -2.34 -12.28
N GLY A 17 -8.78 -2.02 -10.99
CA GLY A 17 -7.89 -2.56 -9.95
C GLY A 17 -6.43 -2.06 -10.00
N LYS A 18 -6.11 -1.13 -10.90
CA LYS A 18 -4.74 -0.61 -11.13
C LYS A 18 -4.21 0.28 -9.99
N ALA A 19 -5.08 0.75 -9.09
CA ALA A 19 -4.76 1.71 -8.05
C ALA A 19 -5.17 1.22 -6.65
N TYR A 20 -4.44 1.70 -5.63
CA TYR A 20 -4.66 1.29 -4.24
C TYR A 20 -6.05 1.70 -3.72
N PRO A 21 -6.77 0.79 -3.04
CA PRO A 21 -8.02 1.15 -2.38
C PRO A 21 -7.74 2.19 -1.29
N LYS A 22 -8.54 3.26 -1.27
CA LYS A 22 -8.45 4.32 -0.26
C LYS A 22 -9.58 4.17 0.75
N LEU A 23 -9.20 4.15 2.03
CA LEU A 23 -10.14 4.25 3.15
C LEU A 23 -10.07 5.66 3.73
N LEU A 24 -11.16 6.41 3.59
CA LEU A 24 -11.29 7.79 4.09
C LEU A 24 -10.15 8.72 3.60
N GLY A 25 -9.68 8.51 2.38
CA GLY A 25 -8.61 9.31 1.77
C GLY A 25 -7.18 8.83 2.04
N LYS A 26 -6.98 7.83 2.92
CA LYS A 26 -5.67 7.18 3.14
C LYS A 26 -5.60 5.83 2.42
N HIS A 27 -4.41 5.43 1.99
CA HIS A 27 -4.18 4.12 1.36
C HIS A 27 -4.47 3.00 2.38
N ALA A 28 -5.27 2.00 1.99
CA ALA A 28 -5.72 0.94 2.90
C ALA A 28 -4.55 0.16 3.51
N HIS A 29 -3.61 -0.31 2.69
CA HIS A 29 -2.40 -1.00 3.13
C HIS A 29 -1.59 -0.23 4.18
N ARG A 30 -1.52 1.11 4.10
CA ARG A 30 -0.83 1.93 5.10
C ARG A 30 -1.55 1.88 6.45
N ARG A 31 -2.88 1.98 6.45
CA ARG A 31 -3.65 1.89 7.69
C ARG A 31 -3.55 0.50 8.34
N ILE A 32 -3.56 -0.54 7.52
CA ILE A 32 -3.43 -1.92 8.00
C ILE A 32 -2.04 -2.13 8.60
N ALA A 33 -0.99 -1.68 7.92
CA ALA A 33 0.37 -1.69 8.46
C ALA A 33 0.50 -0.91 9.79
N GLU A 34 -0.08 0.29 9.87
CA GLU A 34 -0.11 1.09 11.12
C GLU A 34 -0.84 0.36 12.25
N ALA A 35 -1.94 -0.33 11.94
CA ALA A 35 -2.71 -1.10 12.92
C ALA A 35 -1.94 -2.33 13.42
N ILE A 36 -1.25 -3.06 12.54
CA ILE A 36 -0.40 -4.21 12.89
C ILE A 36 0.77 -3.77 13.76
N LEU A 37 1.42 -2.65 13.41
CA LEU A 37 2.55 -2.11 14.17
C LEU A 37 2.14 -1.49 15.51
N GLY A 38 0.86 -1.21 15.74
CA GLY A 38 0.37 -0.48 16.91
C GLY A 38 0.88 0.97 17.01
N ARG A 39 1.47 1.51 15.95
CA ARG A 39 2.00 2.88 15.87
C ARG A 39 1.87 3.44 14.46
N PRO A 40 1.82 4.78 14.30
CA PRO A 40 1.89 5.39 12.97
C PRO A 40 3.20 5.05 12.25
N LEU A 41 3.14 4.98 10.92
CA LEU A 41 4.34 4.82 10.09
C LEU A 41 5.21 6.06 10.23
N LYS A 42 6.50 5.85 10.49
CA LYS A 42 7.52 6.91 10.54
C LYS A 42 7.74 7.49 9.14
N LYS A 43 8.28 8.71 9.12
CA LYS A 43 8.71 9.35 7.87
C LYS A 43 9.80 8.49 7.22
N GLY A 44 9.52 7.99 6.01
CA GLY A 44 10.45 7.14 5.26
C GLY A 44 10.04 5.66 5.21
N GLU A 45 9.23 5.18 6.15
CA GLU A 45 8.73 3.81 6.12
C GLU A 45 7.74 3.62 4.94
N VAL A 46 7.90 2.52 4.21
CA VAL A 46 7.09 2.17 3.03
C VAL A 46 6.50 0.77 3.20
N VAL A 47 5.29 0.56 2.70
CA VAL A 47 4.61 -0.74 2.77
C VAL A 47 4.77 -1.46 1.44
N HIS A 48 5.39 -2.63 1.48
CA HIS A 48 5.58 -3.56 0.38
C HIS A 48 4.49 -4.63 0.39
N HIS A 49 4.04 -5.05 -0.81
CA HIS A 49 3.14 -6.19 -0.95
C HIS A 49 3.97 -7.37 -1.46
N ILE A 50 4.08 -8.43 -0.66
CA ILE A 50 4.96 -9.57 -0.91
C ILE A 50 4.56 -10.29 -2.21
N ASP A 51 3.25 -10.45 -2.44
CA ASP A 51 2.70 -11.06 -3.66
C ASP A 51 2.71 -10.13 -4.89
N GLY A 52 3.10 -8.86 -4.74
CA GLY A 52 3.05 -7.84 -5.79
C GLY A 52 1.63 -7.38 -6.17
N ASN A 53 0.58 -7.93 -5.56
CA ASN A 53 -0.81 -7.58 -5.80
C ASN A 53 -1.25 -6.45 -4.86
N LYS A 54 -1.35 -5.24 -5.43
CA LYS A 54 -1.75 -4.01 -4.72
C LYS A 54 -3.17 -4.04 -4.13
N LEU A 55 -3.98 -5.02 -4.52
CA LEU A 55 -5.34 -5.21 -4.03
C LEU A 55 -5.40 -6.19 -2.85
N ASN A 56 -4.39 -7.05 -2.69
CA ASN A 56 -4.29 -7.97 -1.57
C ASN A 56 -3.75 -7.25 -0.33
N ASN A 57 -4.67 -6.76 0.49
CA ASN A 57 -4.36 -6.02 1.71
C ASN A 57 -4.29 -6.93 2.96
N ASP A 58 -4.09 -8.24 2.78
CA ASP A 58 -3.94 -9.15 3.90
C ASP A 58 -2.72 -8.74 4.77
N PRO A 59 -2.86 -8.66 6.11
CA PRO A 59 -1.76 -8.35 7.02
C PRO A 59 -0.48 -9.15 6.78
N ALA A 60 -0.59 -10.45 6.46
CA ALA A 60 0.55 -11.32 6.21
C ALA A 60 1.19 -11.07 4.84
N ASN A 61 0.48 -10.41 3.93
CA ASN A 61 1.00 -10.00 2.62
C ASN A 61 1.66 -8.61 2.64
N LEU A 62 1.55 -7.88 3.75
CA LEU A 62 2.09 -6.52 3.89
C LEU A 62 3.37 -6.54 4.73
N GLU A 63 4.46 -6.03 4.15
CA GLU A 63 5.73 -5.87 4.84
C GLU A 63 6.07 -4.37 4.96
N VAL A 64 6.53 -3.94 6.14
CA VAL A 64 6.96 -2.55 6.35
C VAL A 64 8.47 -2.47 6.21
N LEU A 65 8.92 -1.75 5.20
CA LEU A 65 10.34 -1.51 4.94
C LEU A 65 10.76 -0.14 5.50
N PRO A 66 12.00 -0.01 6.00
CA PRO A 66 12.46 1.20 6.67
C PRO A 66 12.70 2.37 5.71
N SER A 67 12.85 2.10 4.41
CA SER A 67 13.07 3.15 3.40
C SER A 67 12.63 2.72 1.99
N GLN A 68 12.43 3.71 1.13
CA GLN A 68 12.21 3.50 -0.30
C GLN A 68 13.38 2.77 -0.98
N SER A 69 14.61 2.96 -0.48
CA SER A 69 15.80 2.27 -0.99
C SER A 69 15.71 0.77 -0.78
N GLU A 70 15.28 0.33 0.40
CA GLU A 70 15.06 -1.11 0.68
C GLU A 70 13.96 -1.68 -0.21
N HIS A 71 12.87 -0.93 -0.40
CA HIS A 71 11.81 -1.34 -1.32
C HIS A 71 12.31 -1.51 -2.76
N CYS A 72 13.19 -0.62 -3.23
CA CYS A 72 13.81 -0.76 -4.55
C CYS A 72 14.71 -2.00 -4.63
N LYS A 73 15.46 -2.32 -3.56
CA LYS A 73 16.28 -3.54 -3.48
C LYS A 73 15.43 -4.81 -3.56
N VAL A 74 14.32 -4.87 -2.84
CA VAL A 74 13.39 -6.01 -2.87
C VAL A 74 12.87 -6.27 -4.27
N HIS A 75 12.53 -5.22 -5.02
CA HIS A 75 12.10 -5.36 -6.41
C HIS A 75 13.26 -5.50 -7.43
N GLY A 76 14.51 -5.46 -6.98
CA GLY A 76 15.68 -5.50 -7.88
C GLY A 76 15.79 -4.29 -8.82
N PHE A 77 15.10 -3.17 -8.53
CA PHE A 77 15.23 -1.93 -9.29
C PHE A 77 16.64 -1.36 -9.09
N GLY A 78 17.56 -1.71 -9.98
CA GLY A 78 18.95 -1.23 -9.90
C GLY A 78 20.02 -2.20 -10.39
N LYS A 79 19.71 -3.48 -10.61
CA LYS A 79 20.62 -4.32 -11.40
C LYS A 79 20.56 -3.86 -12.85
N LYS A 80 21.48 -2.97 -13.26
CA LYS A 80 21.81 -2.83 -14.69
C LYS A 80 22.06 -4.25 -15.19
N LYS A 81 21.19 -4.75 -16.07
CA LYS A 81 21.52 -5.91 -16.91
C LYS A 81 22.84 -5.54 -17.56
N GLY A 82 23.91 -6.25 -17.19
CA GLY A 82 25.21 -6.07 -17.81
C GLY A 82 25.03 -6.10 -19.32
N ARG A 83 25.50 -5.04 -19.97
CA ARG A 83 25.64 -4.97 -21.42
C ARG A 83 27.12 -4.79 -21.70
#